data_AF-A0A640Y9Z9-F1
#
_entry.id   AF-A0A640Y9Z9-F1
#
_cell.length_a   1.000
_cell.length_b   1.000
_cell.length_c   1.000
_cell.angle_alpha   90.00
_cell.angle_beta   90.00
_cell.angle_gamma   90.00
#
_symmetry.space_group_name_H-M   'P 1'
#
loop_
_entity.id
_entity.type
_entity.pdbx_description
1 polymer ?
#
loop_
_entity_poly.entity_id
_entity_poly.type
_entity_poly.pdbx_seq_one_letter_code
_entity_poly.pdbx_strand_id
1 'polypeptide(L)'
;MSEPVGVVGVGWVGLVTAACFASRGHEVWAMDVDEAKVERLAAGEVDIHEPGLAELVAANADRLHFTASMGELLAGARLLFCCVDTPPTYSGDADLSRVRAVVERLPEGSEHALVMKSTVPSGTGAAIRRDMPGLAYVSCPEFLKEGSAVDDFLNPDRVVIGADGGAEWAADAVADLYEPLGGELVRTDVASAEMIKLASNAYLATKISFINEIANVCEEVGADVTEVARGMGLDERIGGAFLKAGIGYGGSCLPGGETVLVRRDRELGPARLDELFGRFAREAGAGLDDGVVRPENLAVLARADDGSLRWSPVQALTSRPYEGEIVEVRTAAGAGLSTTPDHPFAVIDPGDQSAPARVRLAGALTTGDWLPIVTSEVEQPAAAVPAPSSRGCGNRPEEPVGAISRDAVRRGVRGTSAVRVASVTRRPFSGRVFSLEIPAPHQFVATGGLVTHNCFPKDVSALKQLAGNSGYHFQLLNSVIEVNELQKRRVIGKLTKHLGALAGKRIALLGLAFKPHTDDMREASSLVLSARLQGEGAEVVAYDPVAEAAAAA
;
A
#
# COMPACT_ATOMS: atom_id res chain seq x y z
N MET A 1 -1.86 0.58 -41.57
CA MET A 1 -1.67 1.75 -40.67
C MET A 1 -1.52 1.16 -39.28
N SER A 2 -0.67 1.74 -38.43
CA SER A 2 -0.60 1.35 -37.00
C SER A 2 -1.99 1.56 -36.37
N GLU A 3 -2.49 0.58 -35.61
CA GLU A 3 -3.76 0.76 -34.89
C GLU A 3 -3.55 1.82 -33.78
N PRO A 4 -4.41 2.85 -33.70
CA PRO A 4 -4.35 3.85 -32.65
C PRO A 4 -4.61 3.26 -31.26
N VAL A 5 -3.83 3.70 -30.28
CA VAL A 5 -3.82 3.17 -28.92
C VAL A 5 -4.36 4.21 -27.94
N GLY A 6 -5.32 3.82 -27.13
CA GLY A 6 -5.80 4.61 -26.00
C GLY A 6 -5.11 4.15 -24.72
N VAL A 7 -4.74 5.09 -23.85
CA VAL A 7 -4.18 4.80 -22.53
C VAL A 7 -4.96 5.56 -21.48
N VAL A 8 -5.45 4.89 -20.44
CA VAL A 8 -6.25 5.49 -19.36
C VAL A 8 -5.47 5.48 -18.05
N GLY A 9 -5.20 6.67 -17.51
CA GLY A 9 -4.35 6.93 -16.36
C GLY A 9 -2.89 7.07 -16.79
N VAL A 10 -2.38 8.31 -16.86
CA VAL A 10 -0.97 8.62 -17.17
C VAL A 10 -0.16 8.86 -15.90
N GLY A 11 -0.33 7.97 -14.92
CA GLY A 11 0.71 7.70 -13.93
C GLY A 11 1.89 6.96 -14.59
N TRP A 12 2.89 6.59 -13.78
CA TRP A 12 4.15 5.99 -14.26
C TRP A 12 3.98 4.87 -15.32
N VAL A 13 3.16 3.84 -15.04
CA VAL A 13 2.91 2.74 -16.00
C VAL A 13 2.31 3.26 -17.32
N GLY A 14 1.29 4.12 -17.23
CA GLY A 14 0.55 4.59 -18.39
C GLY A 14 1.35 5.56 -19.25
N LEU A 15 2.10 6.48 -18.64
CA LEU A 15 2.94 7.42 -19.37
C LEU A 15 4.08 6.70 -20.11
N VAL A 16 4.75 5.73 -19.47
CA VAL A 16 5.76 4.89 -20.14
C VAL A 16 5.13 4.10 -21.29
N THR A 17 3.98 3.47 -21.05
CA THR A 17 3.24 2.70 -22.09
C THR A 17 2.88 3.59 -23.28
N ALA A 18 2.34 4.78 -23.03
CA ALA A 18 1.93 5.73 -24.05
C ALA A 18 3.14 6.26 -24.86
N ALA A 19 4.20 6.70 -24.17
CA ALA A 19 5.41 7.23 -24.81
C ALA A 19 6.16 6.15 -25.62
N CYS A 20 6.18 4.90 -25.16
CA CYS A 20 6.82 3.82 -25.90
C CYS A 20 6.00 3.37 -27.11
N PHE A 21 4.67 3.27 -27.04
CA PHE A 21 3.86 3.02 -28.24
C PHE A 21 3.96 4.18 -29.26
N ALA A 22 3.97 5.42 -28.78
CA ALA A 22 4.19 6.59 -29.62
C ALA A 22 5.56 6.52 -30.33
N SER A 23 6.64 6.18 -29.60
CA SER A 23 7.98 5.96 -30.17
C SER A 23 8.05 4.80 -31.17
N ARG A 24 7.06 3.88 -31.14
CA ARG A 24 6.88 2.84 -32.15
C ARG A 24 6.08 3.25 -33.39
N GLY A 25 5.65 4.51 -33.46
CA GLY A 25 4.93 5.08 -34.60
C GLY A 25 3.42 4.88 -34.55
N HIS A 26 2.88 4.48 -33.40
CA HIS A 26 1.44 4.46 -33.16
C HIS A 26 0.94 5.88 -32.89
N GLU A 27 -0.30 6.13 -33.29
CA GLU A 27 -1.07 7.26 -32.79
C GLU A 27 -1.54 6.90 -31.37
N VAL A 28 -1.32 7.76 -30.39
CA VAL A 28 -1.62 7.47 -28.98
C VAL A 28 -2.44 8.58 -28.36
N TRP A 29 -3.56 8.20 -27.75
CA TRP A 29 -4.42 9.08 -26.96
C TRP A 29 -4.29 8.71 -25.49
N ALA A 30 -3.71 9.59 -24.69
CA ALA A 30 -3.32 9.35 -23.31
C ALA A 30 -4.16 10.22 -22.36
N MET A 31 -5.03 9.57 -21.59
CA MET A 31 -6.06 10.22 -20.77
C MET A 31 -5.69 10.20 -19.29
N ASP A 32 -5.90 11.31 -18.57
CA ASP A 32 -6.01 11.32 -17.10
C ASP A 32 -7.32 11.95 -16.64
N VAL A 33 -7.62 11.86 -15.34
CA VAL A 33 -8.70 12.64 -14.70
C VAL A 33 -8.17 13.93 -14.05
N ASP A 34 -6.85 14.03 -13.88
CA ASP A 34 -6.17 15.23 -13.40
C ASP A 34 -5.85 16.18 -14.58
N GLU A 35 -6.73 17.17 -14.79
CA GLU A 35 -6.59 18.18 -15.85
C GLU A 35 -5.25 18.92 -15.77
N ALA A 36 -4.78 19.27 -14.57
CA ALA A 36 -3.51 19.99 -14.39
C ALA A 36 -2.30 19.13 -14.78
N LYS A 37 -2.36 17.81 -14.55
CA LYS A 37 -1.35 16.85 -15.03
C LYS A 37 -1.39 16.71 -16.55
N VAL A 38 -2.58 16.64 -17.15
CA VAL A 38 -2.78 16.61 -18.61
C VAL A 38 -2.18 17.86 -19.26
N GLU A 39 -2.45 19.05 -18.72
CA GLU A 39 -1.91 20.32 -19.21
C GLU A 39 -0.37 20.37 -19.17
N ARG A 40 0.25 19.93 -18.07
CA ARG A 40 1.72 19.84 -17.95
C ARG A 40 2.33 18.86 -18.96
N LEU A 41 1.77 17.66 -19.06
CA LEU A 41 2.25 16.65 -20.02
C LEU A 41 2.09 17.12 -21.47
N ALA A 42 0.98 17.81 -21.81
CA ALA A 42 0.78 18.43 -23.12
C ALA A 42 1.78 19.57 -23.41
N ALA A 43 2.29 20.26 -22.39
CA ALA A 43 3.38 21.23 -22.51
C ALA A 43 4.78 20.58 -22.58
N GLY A 44 4.88 19.24 -22.45
CA GLY A 44 6.14 18.50 -22.40
C GLY A 44 6.80 18.48 -21.01
N GLU A 45 6.10 18.92 -19.97
CA GLU A 45 6.58 18.90 -18.58
C GLU A 45 6.30 17.52 -17.96
N VAL A 46 7.35 16.72 -17.80
CA VAL A 46 7.29 15.35 -17.23
C VAL A 46 7.86 15.35 -15.82
N ASP A 47 6.98 15.31 -14.82
CA ASP A 47 7.35 15.28 -13.39
C ASP A 47 7.84 13.90 -12.89
N ILE A 48 7.79 12.87 -13.74
CA ILE A 48 8.10 11.48 -13.38
C ILE A 48 9.57 11.19 -13.71
N HIS A 49 10.37 10.79 -12.71
CA HIS A 49 11.76 10.41 -12.93
C HIS A 49 11.88 8.98 -13.49
N GLU A 50 11.97 8.87 -14.81
CA GLU A 50 12.25 7.61 -15.51
C GLU A 50 13.23 7.86 -16.67
N PRO A 51 14.39 7.18 -16.74
CA PRO A 51 15.40 7.44 -17.76
C PRO A 51 14.88 7.30 -19.20
N GLY A 52 15.03 8.37 -19.99
CA GLY A 52 14.58 8.43 -21.39
C GLY A 52 13.11 8.78 -21.59
N LEU A 53 12.29 8.86 -20.53
CA LEU A 53 10.84 9.07 -20.66
C LEU A 53 10.51 10.49 -21.15
N ALA A 54 11.16 11.51 -20.59
CA ALA A 54 10.94 12.90 -20.98
C ALA A 54 11.33 13.15 -22.44
N GLU A 55 12.45 12.57 -22.88
CA GLU A 55 12.91 12.61 -24.26
C GLU A 55 11.93 11.92 -25.21
N LEU A 56 11.36 10.77 -24.82
CA LEU A 56 10.35 10.07 -25.63
C LEU A 56 9.04 10.84 -25.72
N VAL A 57 8.56 11.45 -24.63
CA VAL A 57 7.35 12.31 -24.65
C VAL A 57 7.57 13.50 -25.58
N ALA A 58 8.69 14.22 -25.44
CA ALA A 58 9.00 15.39 -26.26
C ALA A 58 9.20 15.03 -27.75
N ALA A 59 9.87 13.90 -28.04
CA ALA A 59 10.15 13.48 -29.42
C ALA A 59 8.91 12.98 -30.19
N ASN A 60 7.82 12.66 -29.51
CA ASN A 60 6.61 12.08 -30.10
C ASN A 60 5.35 12.96 -29.87
N ALA A 61 5.53 14.25 -29.57
CA ALA A 61 4.42 15.20 -29.39
C ALA A 61 3.56 15.42 -30.65
N ASP A 62 3.94 14.86 -31.81
CA ASP A 62 3.13 14.86 -33.03
C ASP A 62 2.05 13.77 -33.08
N ARG A 63 2.18 12.73 -32.23
CA ARG A 63 1.35 11.50 -32.21
C ARG A 63 0.92 11.06 -30.82
N LEU A 64 1.46 11.67 -29.76
CA LEU A 64 1.10 11.44 -28.37
C LEU A 64 0.22 12.60 -27.88
N HIS A 65 -1.09 12.38 -27.90
CA HIS A 65 -2.11 13.37 -27.54
C HIS A 65 -2.55 13.17 -26.10
N PHE A 66 -2.46 14.21 -25.27
CA PHE A 66 -2.94 14.17 -23.89
C PHE A 66 -4.34 14.78 -23.79
N THR A 67 -5.25 14.15 -23.04
CA THR A 67 -6.64 14.63 -22.86
C THR A 67 -7.20 14.31 -21.48
N ALA A 68 -8.19 15.09 -21.03
CA ALA A 68 -9.05 14.75 -19.89
C ALA A 68 -10.41 14.16 -20.31
N SER A 69 -10.65 14.01 -21.62
CA SER A 69 -11.93 13.62 -22.22
C SER A 69 -11.96 12.15 -22.62
N MET A 70 -12.85 11.38 -21.99
CA MET A 70 -13.17 10.01 -22.44
C MET A 70 -13.74 10.00 -23.86
N GLY A 71 -14.48 11.04 -24.26
CA GLY A 71 -15.04 11.12 -25.61
C GLY A 71 -13.99 11.25 -26.71
N GLU A 72 -12.91 12.01 -26.44
CA GLU A 72 -11.77 12.14 -27.36
C GLU A 72 -10.97 10.84 -27.41
N LEU A 73 -10.71 10.21 -26.26
CA LEU A 73 -10.05 8.91 -26.18
C LEU A 73 -10.79 7.84 -27.01
N LEU A 74 -12.11 7.73 -26.84
CA LEU A 74 -12.94 6.76 -27.57
C LEU A 74 -12.98 7.07 -29.07
N ALA A 75 -13.04 8.35 -29.47
CA ALA A 75 -12.95 8.73 -30.88
C ALA A 75 -11.56 8.46 -31.48
N GLY A 76 -10.51 8.52 -30.66
CA GLY A 76 -9.12 8.37 -31.06
C GLY A 76 -8.60 6.94 -31.13
N ALA A 77 -9.17 5.98 -30.39
CA ALA A 77 -8.61 4.62 -30.29
C ALA A 77 -9.61 3.49 -30.03
N ARG A 78 -9.27 2.28 -30.51
CA ARG A 78 -10.05 1.04 -30.28
C ARG A 78 -9.47 0.16 -29.18
N LEU A 79 -8.15 0.13 -29.00
CA LEU A 79 -7.50 -0.60 -27.91
C LEU A 79 -7.25 0.35 -26.74
N LEU A 80 -7.92 0.12 -25.60
CA LEU A 80 -7.89 1.03 -24.44
C LEU A 80 -7.13 0.39 -23.28
N PHE A 81 -5.85 0.74 -23.12
CA PHE A 81 -4.99 0.27 -22.05
C PHE A 81 -5.34 0.95 -20.71
N CYS A 82 -6.00 0.22 -19.83
CA CYS A 82 -6.29 0.68 -18.47
C CYS A 82 -5.01 0.55 -17.62
N CYS A 83 -4.45 1.70 -17.23
CA CYS A 83 -3.21 1.86 -16.48
C CYS A 83 -3.39 2.63 -15.16
N VAL A 84 -4.65 2.77 -14.70
CA VAL A 84 -4.99 3.44 -13.43
C VAL A 84 -4.41 2.68 -12.23
N ASP A 85 -4.07 3.38 -11.16
CA ASP A 85 -3.53 2.74 -9.97
C ASP A 85 -4.62 1.97 -9.19
N THR A 86 -4.26 0.75 -8.81
CA THR A 86 -4.99 -0.16 -7.95
C THR A 86 -4.28 -0.23 -6.59
N PRO A 87 -4.40 0.83 -5.75
CA PRO A 87 -3.84 0.83 -4.40
C PRO A 87 -4.49 -0.31 -3.61
N PRO A 88 -3.91 -0.74 -2.48
CA PRO A 88 -4.61 -1.65 -1.61
C PRO A 88 -5.94 -1.00 -1.20
N THR A 89 -7.03 -1.75 -1.29
CA THR A 89 -8.22 -1.41 -0.52
C THR A 89 -7.82 -1.34 0.94
N TYR A 90 -8.79 -0.85 1.66
CA TYR A 90 -8.86 -0.93 3.08
C TYR A 90 -8.68 -2.35 3.65
N SER A 91 -9.16 -3.42 3.00
CA SER A 91 -8.77 -4.80 3.36
C SER A 91 -7.31 -5.15 2.99
N GLY A 92 -6.78 -4.56 1.93
CA GLY A 92 -5.53 -4.97 1.27
C GLY A 92 -5.74 -5.99 0.14
N ASP A 93 -7.01 -6.24 -0.21
CA ASP A 93 -7.38 -6.55 -1.60
C ASP A 93 -6.94 -5.38 -2.51
N ALA A 94 -7.03 -5.49 -3.83
CA ALA A 94 -6.79 -4.34 -4.70
C ALA A 94 -8.04 -3.45 -4.81
N ASP A 95 -7.90 -2.13 -4.68
CA ASP A 95 -9.00 -1.21 -4.94
C ASP A 95 -9.24 -1.10 -6.45
N LEU A 96 -10.38 -1.62 -6.87
CA LEU A 96 -10.85 -1.60 -8.24
C LEU A 96 -11.78 -0.41 -8.52
N SER A 97 -11.95 0.53 -7.59
CA SER A 97 -12.81 1.73 -7.76
C SER A 97 -12.47 2.49 -9.05
N ARG A 98 -11.18 2.74 -9.30
CA ARG A 98 -10.73 3.44 -10.51
C ARG A 98 -10.92 2.60 -11.77
N VAL A 99 -10.66 1.29 -11.70
CA VAL A 99 -10.93 0.36 -12.81
C VAL A 99 -12.42 0.36 -13.18
N ARG A 100 -13.31 0.28 -12.19
CA ARG A 100 -14.76 0.36 -12.39
C ARG A 100 -15.18 1.70 -12.99
N ALA A 101 -14.64 2.82 -12.49
CA ALA A 101 -14.92 4.14 -13.05
C ALA A 101 -14.46 4.33 -14.51
N VAL A 102 -13.51 3.53 -14.99
CA VAL A 102 -13.18 3.43 -16.43
C VAL A 102 -14.21 2.58 -17.16
N VAL A 103 -14.50 1.37 -16.66
CA VAL A 103 -15.48 0.42 -17.23
C VAL A 103 -16.87 1.06 -17.39
N GLU A 104 -17.36 1.76 -16.36
CA GLU A 104 -18.66 2.45 -16.34
C GLU A 104 -18.79 3.58 -17.37
N ARG A 105 -17.67 4.04 -17.95
CA ARG A 105 -17.65 5.08 -19.00
C ARG A 105 -17.51 4.51 -20.42
N LEU A 106 -17.37 3.19 -20.56
CA LEU A 106 -17.33 2.53 -21.87
C LEU A 106 -18.77 2.33 -22.39
N PRO A 107 -19.02 2.49 -23.70
CA PRO A 107 -20.34 2.23 -24.27
C PRO A 107 -20.68 0.73 -24.26
N GLU A 108 -21.94 0.39 -24.01
CA GLU A 108 -22.42 -0.99 -24.14
C GLU A 108 -22.28 -1.48 -25.60
N GLY A 109 -21.79 -2.70 -25.78
CA GLY A 109 -21.56 -3.28 -27.11
C GLY A 109 -20.43 -2.60 -27.90
N SER A 110 -19.45 -2.02 -27.21
CA SER A 110 -18.33 -1.27 -27.79
C SER A 110 -17.56 -2.02 -28.88
N GLU A 111 -17.20 -1.32 -29.95
CA GLU A 111 -16.16 -1.74 -30.90
C GLU A 111 -14.73 -1.63 -30.33
N HIS A 112 -14.61 -1.06 -29.13
CA HIS A 112 -13.40 -0.91 -28.35
C HIS A 112 -13.13 -2.17 -27.49
N ALA A 113 -11.86 -2.41 -27.18
CA ALA A 113 -11.42 -3.41 -26.22
C ALA A 113 -10.77 -2.74 -24.99
N LEU A 114 -11.07 -3.28 -23.81
CA LEU A 114 -10.42 -2.88 -22.56
C LEU A 114 -9.22 -3.79 -22.31
N VAL A 115 -8.02 -3.22 -22.40
CA VAL A 115 -6.76 -3.92 -22.17
C VAL A 115 -6.28 -3.61 -20.75
N MET A 116 -6.50 -4.51 -19.81
CA MET A 116 -6.15 -4.33 -18.40
C MET A 116 -4.64 -4.47 -18.20
N LYS A 117 -3.95 -3.34 -18.04
CA LYS A 117 -2.50 -3.29 -17.74
C LYS A 117 -2.23 -3.06 -16.25
N SER A 118 -3.15 -2.40 -15.54
CA SER A 118 -3.17 -2.29 -14.08
C SER A 118 -3.09 -3.67 -13.42
N THR A 119 -2.32 -3.78 -12.33
CA THR A 119 -2.24 -5.02 -11.55
C THR A 119 -3.57 -5.24 -10.81
N VAL A 120 -4.32 -6.27 -11.20
CA VAL A 120 -5.63 -6.62 -10.61
C VAL A 120 -5.61 -8.04 -10.02
N PRO A 121 -6.47 -8.36 -9.03
CA PRO A 121 -6.63 -9.71 -8.51
C PRO A 121 -7.18 -10.65 -9.58
N SER A 122 -6.74 -11.92 -9.57
CA SER A 122 -7.27 -12.93 -10.49
C SER A 122 -8.78 -13.12 -10.30
N GLY A 123 -9.52 -13.07 -11.39
CA GLY A 123 -10.98 -13.05 -11.44
C GLY A 123 -11.59 -11.66 -11.73
N THR A 124 -10.78 -10.60 -11.84
CA THR A 124 -11.27 -9.24 -12.10
C THR A 124 -11.90 -9.13 -13.49
N GLY A 125 -11.24 -9.63 -14.53
CA GLY A 125 -11.81 -9.67 -15.89
C GLY A 125 -13.04 -10.56 -16.02
N ALA A 126 -13.15 -11.60 -15.20
CA ALA A 126 -14.35 -12.45 -15.14
C ALA A 126 -15.54 -11.74 -14.46
N ALA A 127 -15.29 -10.82 -13.53
CA ALA A 127 -16.32 -9.95 -12.97
C ALA A 127 -16.73 -8.88 -14.00
N ILE A 128 -15.77 -8.17 -14.61
CA ILE A 128 -16.04 -7.12 -15.60
C ILE A 128 -16.84 -7.66 -16.80
N ARG A 129 -16.50 -8.82 -17.35
CA ARG A 129 -17.27 -9.45 -18.43
C ARG A 129 -18.64 -10.00 -18.01
N ARG A 130 -18.88 -10.23 -16.71
CA ARG A 130 -20.22 -10.58 -16.22
C ARG A 130 -21.13 -9.35 -16.26
N ASP A 131 -20.59 -8.20 -15.86
CA ASP A 131 -21.31 -6.94 -15.79
C ASP A 131 -21.44 -6.29 -17.18
N MET A 132 -20.46 -6.51 -18.08
CA MET A 132 -20.49 -6.10 -19.50
C MET A 132 -20.19 -7.29 -20.45
N PRO A 133 -21.17 -8.16 -20.76
CA PRO A 133 -20.95 -9.37 -21.58
C PRO A 133 -20.49 -9.14 -23.02
N GLY A 134 -20.69 -7.93 -23.56
CA GLY A 134 -20.24 -7.54 -24.91
C GLY A 134 -18.85 -6.88 -24.96
N LEU A 135 -18.20 -6.64 -23.82
CA LEU A 135 -16.89 -5.96 -23.78
C LEU A 135 -15.76 -6.94 -24.11
N ALA A 136 -14.98 -6.64 -25.14
CA ALA A 136 -13.72 -7.33 -25.41
C ALA A 136 -12.71 -6.96 -24.31
N TYR A 137 -12.51 -7.85 -23.34
CA TYR A 137 -11.56 -7.68 -22.24
C TYR A 137 -10.31 -8.51 -22.49
N VAL A 138 -9.13 -7.88 -22.38
CA VAL A 138 -7.82 -8.52 -22.46
C VAL A 138 -7.05 -8.19 -21.19
N SER A 139 -6.53 -9.19 -20.48
CA SER A 139 -5.56 -9.01 -19.40
C SER A 139 -4.15 -8.92 -20.00
N CYS A 140 -3.47 -7.79 -19.83
CA CYS A 140 -2.14 -7.53 -20.38
C CYS A 140 -1.22 -6.92 -19.31
N PRO A 141 -0.93 -7.64 -18.21
CA PRO A 141 -0.20 -7.09 -17.07
C PRO A 141 1.17 -6.55 -17.46
N GLU A 142 1.59 -5.48 -16.79
CA GLU A 142 2.95 -4.94 -16.93
C GLU A 142 3.99 -5.73 -16.11
N PHE A 143 5.26 -5.67 -16.51
CA PHE A 143 6.40 -6.22 -15.74
C PHE A 143 7.58 -5.24 -15.69
N LEU A 144 7.26 -3.95 -15.78
CA LEU A 144 8.22 -2.86 -15.87
C LEU A 144 8.86 -2.61 -14.50
N LYS A 145 10.11 -2.16 -14.46
CA LYS A 145 10.78 -1.73 -13.22
C LYS A 145 11.06 -0.23 -13.30
N GLU A 146 10.61 0.56 -12.33
CA GLU A 146 11.04 1.98 -12.17
C GLU A 146 12.57 2.12 -12.29
N GLY A 147 13.03 3.14 -13.03
CA GLY A 147 14.44 3.36 -13.35
C GLY A 147 14.99 2.51 -14.50
N SER A 148 14.21 1.61 -15.09
CA SER A 148 14.54 0.90 -16.34
C SER A 148 13.33 0.63 -17.26
N ALA A 149 12.17 1.22 -17.03
CA ALA A 149 10.92 0.78 -17.65
C ALA A 149 10.76 1.13 -19.12
N VAL A 150 11.43 2.20 -19.59
CA VAL A 150 11.52 2.45 -21.04
C VAL A 150 12.25 1.30 -21.73
N ASP A 151 13.34 0.81 -21.15
CA ASP A 151 14.09 -0.34 -21.66
C ASP A 151 13.30 -1.65 -21.51
N ASP A 152 12.69 -1.89 -20.35
CA ASP A 152 11.86 -3.08 -20.09
C ASP A 152 10.62 -3.17 -21.00
N PHE A 153 10.09 -2.03 -21.43
CA PHE A 153 8.97 -1.98 -22.38
C PHE A 153 9.45 -2.27 -23.80
N LEU A 154 10.57 -1.67 -24.21
CA LEU A 154 11.10 -1.80 -25.57
C LEU A 154 11.82 -3.13 -25.83
N ASN A 155 12.33 -3.78 -24.78
CA ASN A 155 13.03 -5.06 -24.79
C ASN A 155 12.43 -6.05 -23.76
N PRO A 156 11.15 -6.43 -23.87
CA PRO A 156 10.49 -7.25 -22.86
C PRO A 156 11.00 -8.70 -22.88
N ASP A 157 11.21 -9.31 -21.70
CA ASP A 157 11.46 -10.77 -21.62
C ASP A 157 10.29 -11.56 -22.24
N ARG A 158 9.08 -11.09 -21.95
CA ARG A 158 7.78 -11.68 -22.32
C ARG A 158 6.66 -10.64 -22.21
N VAL A 159 5.62 -10.83 -22.99
CA VAL A 159 4.35 -10.10 -22.86
C VAL A 159 3.23 -11.12 -22.64
N VAL A 160 2.48 -10.96 -21.57
CA VAL A 160 1.38 -11.87 -21.20
C VAL A 160 0.08 -11.30 -21.73
N ILE A 161 -0.67 -12.09 -22.51
CA ILE A 161 -1.93 -11.69 -23.13
C ILE A 161 -2.99 -12.73 -22.77
N GLY A 162 -3.80 -12.42 -21.75
CA GLY A 162 -4.92 -13.22 -21.29
C GLY A 162 -6.22 -12.81 -21.96
N ALA A 163 -6.87 -13.71 -22.68
CA ALA A 163 -8.16 -13.44 -23.30
C ALA A 163 -9.06 -14.68 -23.29
N ASP A 164 -10.35 -14.44 -23.14
CA ASP A 164 -11.39 -15.47 -23.16
C ASP A 164 -12.31 -15.26 -24.37
N GLY A 165 -13.17 -16.24 -24.65
CA GLY A 165 -14.04 -16.24 -25.83
C GLY A 165 -14.84 -14.95 -26.03
N GLY A 166 -14.71 -14.36 -27.22
CA GLY A 166 -15.29 -13.07 -27.62
C GLY A 166 -14.30 -11.91 -27.69
N ALA A 167 -13.07 -12.08 -27.15
CA ALA A 167 -12.02 -11.06 -27.13
C ALA A 167 -10.79 -11.42 -28.00
N GLU A 168 -10.84 -12.50 -28.79
CA GLU A 168 -9.70 -13.00 -29.57
C GLU A 168 -9.13 -11.95 -30.52
N TRP A 169 -9.98 -11.20 -31.23
CA TRP A 169 -9.55 -10.14 -32.14
C TRP A 169 -8.75 -9.03 -31.43
N ALA A 170 -9.12 -8.74 -30.17
CA ALA A 170 -8.43 -7.74 -29.37
C ALA A 170 -7.11 -8.29 -28.81
N ALA A 171 -7.06 -9.57 -28.50
CA ALA A 171 -5.85 -10.27 -28.09
C ALA A 171 -4.84 -10.41 -29.24
N ASP A 172 -5.33 -10.63 -30.47
CA ASP A 172 -4.53 -10.59 -31.70
C ASP A 172 -3.99 -9.16 -31.92
N ALA A 173 -4.85 -8.15 -31.89
CA ALA A 173 -4.43 -6.76 -32.09
C ALA A 173 -3.44 -6.28 -31.00
N VAL A 174 -3.61 -6.70 -29.74
CA VAL A 174 -2.60 -6.45 -28.68
C VAL A 174 -1.31 -7.21 -28.96
N ALA A 175 -1.35 -8.44 -29.48
CA ALA A 175 -0.14 -9.16 -29.86
C ALA A 175 0.62 -8.43 -30.99
N ASP A 176 -0.08 -7.94 -32.01
CA ASP A 176 0.49 -7.17 -33.12
C ASP A 176 1.18 -5.86 -32.66
N LEU A 177 0.73 -5.25 -31.56
CA LEU A 177 1.39 -4.09 -30.95
C LEU A 177 2.75 -4.43 -30.31
N TYR A 178 2.88 -5.63 -29.73
CA TYR A 178 4.06 -6.04 -28.97
C TYR A 178 5.03 -6.93 -29.77
N GLU A 179 4.57 -7.67 -30.80
CA GLU A 179 5.43 -8.54 -31.63
C GLU A 179 6.70 -7.83 -32.16
N PRO A 180 6.66 -6.57 -32.64
CA PRO A 180 7.86 -5.87 -33.12
C PRO A 180 8.91 -5.54 -32.03
N LEU A 181 8.57 -5.69 -30.75
CA LEU A 181 9.46 -5.48 -29.60
C LEU A 181 10.21 -6.77 -29.21
N GLY A 182 9.76 -7.93 -29.71
CA GLY A 182 10.30 -9.23 -29.33
C GLY A 182 9.79 -9.72 -27.96
N GLY A 183 10.58 -10.59 -27.33
CA GLY A 183 10.17 -11.32 -26.13
C GLY A 183 9.22 -12.50 -26.43
N GLU A 184 8.89 -13.28 -25.41
CA GLU A 184 7.91 -14.37 -25.53
C GLU A 184 6.47 -13.82 -25.42
N LEU A 185 5.63 -14.03 -26.45
CA LEU A 185 4.20 -13.70 -26.39
C LEU A 185 3.41 -14.84 -25.72
N VAL A 186 3.22 -14.73 -24.41
CA VAL A 186 2.51 -15.73 -23.58
C VAL A 186 1.00 -15.50 -23.69
N ARG A 187 0.36 -16.17 -24.65
CA ARG A 187 -1.11 -16.16 -24.83
C ARG A 187 -1.77 -17.19 -23.93
N THR A 188 -2.77 -16.78 -23.16
CA THR A 188 -3.43 -17.62 -22.14
C THR A 188 -4.86 -17.14 -21.84
N ASP A 189 -5.55 -17.74 -20.88
CA ASP A 189 -6.85 -17.26 -20.39
C ASP A 189 -6.72 -16.04 -19.46
N VAL A 190 -7.81 -15.32 -19.23
CA VAL A 190 -7.79 -14.08 -18.42
C VAL A 190 -7.31 -14.32 -16.99
N ALA A 191 -7.77 -15.40 -16.34
CA ALA A 191 -7.46 -15.65 -14.93
C ALA A 191 -5.99 -16.06 -14.73
N SER A 192 -5.45 -16.86 -15.65
CA SER A 192 -4.03 -17.21 -15.71
C SER A 192 -3.15 -15.99 -15.93
N ALA A 193 -3.49 -15.08 -16.84
CA ALA A 193 -2.73 -13.85 -17.06
C ALA A 193 -2.70 -12.94 -15.81
N GLU A 194 -3.84 -12.73 -15.16
CA GLU A 194 -3.93 -11.96 -13.90
C GLU A 194 -3.10 -12.64 -12.79
N MET A 195 -3.11 -13.97 -12.70
CA MET A 195 -2.33 -14.75 -11.72
C MET A 195 -0.81 -14.69 -11.99
N ILE A 196 -0.36 -14.71 -13.25
CA ILE A 196 1.08 -14.69 -13.59
C ILE A 196 1.75 -13.44 -13.01
N LYS A 197 1.09 -12.28 -13.01
CA LYS A 197 1.62 -11.05 -12.38
C LYS A 197 1.82 -11.19 -10.87
N LEU A 198 0.78 -11.64 -10.17
CA LEU A 198 0.81 -11.82 -8.72
C LEU A 198 1.86 -12.87 -8.30
N ALA A 199 1.87 -14.02 -8.98
CA ALA A 199 2.82 -15.10 -8.72
C ALA A 199 4.27 -14.67 -8.99
N SER A 200 4.51 -13.92 -10.08
CA SER A 200 5.85 -13.37 -10.40
C SER A 200 6.34 -12.44 -9.28
N ASN A 201 5.55 -11.44 -8.90
CA ASN A 201 5.93 -10.48 -7.87
C ASN A 201 6.17 -11.16 -6.50
N ALA A 202 5.30 -12.12 -6.13
CA ALA A 202 5.46 -12.91 -4.91
C ALA A 202 6.73 -13.80 -4.92
N TYR A 203 7.08 -14.40 -6.05
CA TYR A 203 8.28 -15.22 -6.17
C TYR A 203 9.57 -14.38 -6.15
N LEU A 204 9.57 -13.19 -6.77
CA LEU A 204 10.68 -12.24 -6.67
C LEU A 204 10.93 -11.79 -5.23
N ALA A 205 9.87 -11.46 -4.48
CA ALA A 205 9.96 -11.19 -3.04
C ALA A 205 10.49 -12.41 -2.26
N THR A 206 10.06 -13.62 -2.64
CA THR A 206 10.55 -14.89 -2.06
C THR A 206 12.05 -15.06 -2.25
N LYS A 207 12.60 -14.81 -3.46
CA LYS A 207 14.06 -14.89 -3.72
C LYS A 207 14.84 -13.91 -2.84
N ILE A 208 14.35 -12.67 -2.68
CA ILE A 208 14.97 -11.64 -1.84
C ILE A 208 14.96 -12.06 -0.36
N SER A 209 13.82 -12.46 0.20
CA SER A 209 13.73 -12.89 1.60
C SER A 209 14.58 -14.14 1.86
N PHE A 210 14.57 -15.11 0.94
CA PHE A 210 15.40 -16.31 1.06
C PHE A 210 16.89 -15.98 1.09
N ILE A 211 17.40 -15.17 0.16
CA ILE A 211 18.84 -14.84 0.16
C ILE A 211 19.24 -13.93 1.33
N ASN A 212 18.32 -13.12 1.85
CA ASN A 212 18.51 -12.37 3.10
C ASN A 212 18.64 -13.31 4.32
N GLU A 213 17.85 -14.37 4.38
CA GLU A 213 17.95 -15.38 5.44
C GLU A 213 19.28 -16.15 5.34
N ILE A 214 19.67 -16.57 4.14
CA ILE A 214 20.98 -17.16 3.87
C ILE A 214 22.12 -16.20 4.24
N ALA A 215 22.00 -14.89 3.98
CA ALA A 215 22.99 -13.90 4.40
C ALA A 215 23.24 -13.92 5.91
N ASN A 216 22.17 -14.05 6.68
CA ASN A 216 22.25 -14.13 8.14
C ASN A 216 22.89 -15.44 8.61
N VAL A 217 22.64 -16.56 7.93
CA VAL A 217 23.34 -17.83 8.20
C VAL A 217 24.82 -17.72 7.85
N CYS A 218 25.16 -17.10 6.71
CA CYS A 218 26.53 -16.86 6.28
C CYS A 218 27.34 -16.08 7.33
N GLU A 219 26.76 -15.05 7.95
CA GLU A 219 27.40 -14.26 9.01
C GLU A 219 27.72 -15.09 10.28
N GLU A 220 26.87 -16.04 10.66
CA GLU A 220 27.11 -16.89 11.84
C GLU A 220 28.15 -18.01 11.56
N VAL A 221 28.29 -18.45 10.30
CA VAL A 221 29.25 -19.51 9.91
C VAL A 221 30.55 -18.98 9.29
N GLY A 222 30.67 -17.66 9.08
CA GLY A 222 31.84 -17.02 8.46
C GLY A 222 31.94 -17.19 6.93
N ALA A 223 30.81 -17.37 6.25
CA ALA A 223 30.74 -17.42 4.79
C ALA A 223 30.40 -16.05 4.18
N ASP A 224 30.71 -15.86 2.89
CA ASP A 224 30.32 -14.66 2.13
C ASP A 224 29.05 -14.95 1.31
N VAL A 225 27.97 -14.21 1.60
CA VAL A 225 26.69 -14.38 0.88
C VAL A 225 26.78 -14.03 -0.59
N THR A 226 27.69 -13.15 -1.01
CA THR A 226 27.84 -12.78 -2.43
C THR A 226 28.43 -13.94 -3.23
N GLU A 227 29.39 -14.67 -2.65
CA GLU A 227 29.95 -15.89 -3.23
C GLU A 227 28.97 -17.07 -3.18
N VAL A 228 28.17 -17.20 -2.11
CA VAL A 228 27.10 -18.20 -2.03
C VAL A 228 26.00 -17.92 -3.07
N ALA A 229 25.54 -16.68 -3.19
CA ALA A 229 24.57 -16.25 -4.20
C ALA A 229 25.09 -16.47 -5.63
N ARG A 230 26.37 -16.16 -5.88
CA ARG A 230 27.06 -16.43 -7.14
C ARG A 230 27.10 -17.93 -7.43
N GLY A 231 27.52 -18.74 -6.48
CA GLY A 231 27.61 -20.20 -6.61
C GLY A 231 26.25 -20.86 -6.87
N MET A 232 25.21 -20.45 -6.15
CA MET A 232 23.83 -20.89 -6.40
C MET A 232 23.30 -20.41 -7.74
N GLY A 233 23.56 -19.16 -8.11
CA GLY A 233 23.05 -18.52 -9.32
C GLY A 233 23.65 -19.04 -10.63
N LEU A 234 24.73 -19.82 -10.57
CA LEU A 234 25.29 -20.58 -11.70
C LEU A 234 24.44 -21.81 -12.07
N ASP A 235 23.54 -22.26 -11.18
CA ASP A 235 22.54 -23.27 -11.53
C ASP A 235 21.42 -22.60 -12.35
N GLU A 236 21.29 -22.99 -13.62
CA GLU A 236 20.30 -22.44 -14.55
C GLU A 236 18.85 -22.55 -14.04
N ARG A 237 18.56 -23.51 -13.14
CA ARG A 237 17.24 -23.69 -12.52
C ARG A 237 16.94 -22.67 -11.42
N ILE A 238 17.96 -21.96 -10.93
CA ILE A 238 17.86 -20.94 -9.88
C ILE A 238 18.01 -19.55 -10.49
N GLY A 239 19.06 -19.34 -11.29
CA GLY A 239 19.44 -18.07 -11.90
C GLY A 239 19.91 -17.01 -10.90
N GLY A 240 20.97 -16.28 -11.25
CA GLY A 240 21.60 -15.26 -10.39
C GLY A 240 20.76 -14.01 -10.09
N ALA A 241 19.71 -13.73 -10.87
CA ALA A 241 18.86 -12.55 -10.67
C ALA A 241 18.07 -12.61 -9.36
N PHE A 242 17.87 -11.46 -8.70
CA PHE A 242 17.17 -11.32 -7.40
C PHE A 242 17.82 -12.09 -6.22
N LEU A 243 19.09 -12.50 -6.35
CA LEU A 243 19.90 -13.08 -5.26
C LEU A 243 20.87 -12.07 -4.62
N LYS A 244 20.58 -10.76 -4.68
CA LYS A 244 21.35 -9.75 -3.97
C LYS A 244 20.76 -9.53 -2.58
N ALA A 245 21.42 -10.05 -1.55
CA ALA A 245 21.06 -9.80 -0.17
C ALA A 245 21.18 -8.30 0.19
N GLY A 246 20.37 -7.85 1.16
CA GLY A 246 20.26 -6.45 1.55
C GLY A 246 19.41 -6.24 2.80
N ILE A 247 18.72 -5.10 2.87
CA ILE A 247 18.05 -4.58 4.07
C ILE A 247 16.54 -4.85 4.14
N GLY A 248 15.93 -5.44 3.11
CA GLY A 248 14.48 -5.72 3.01
C GLY A 248 13.66 -4.68 2.21
N TYR A 249 12.31 -4.80 2.24
CA TYR A 249 11.26 -4.01 1.56
C TYR A 249 10.13 -3.56 2.55
N GLY A 250 9.45 -2.38 2.43
CA GLY A 250 8.70 -1.61 3.49
C GLY A 250 7.49 -2.15 4.34
N GLY A 251 6.98 -1.33 5.32
CA GLY A 251 5.74 -1.53 6.16
C GLY A 251 5.62 -0.77 7.55
N SER A 252 4.38 -0.48 8.08
CA SER A 252 4.01 0.52 9.16
C SER A 252 3.31 0.02 10.50
N CYS A 253 3.14 0.85 11.59
CA CYS A 253 2.64 0.48 12.98
C CYS A 253 2.07 1.59 13.98
N LEU A 254 1.61 1.22 15.22
CA LEU A 254 1.10 2.09 16.35
C LEU A 254 1.83 1.93 17.72
N PRO A 255 2.02 2.94 18.60
CA PRO A 255 2.59 2.79 19.96
C PRO A 255 1.77 1.98 20.97
N GLY A 256 2.44 1.35 21.94
CA GLY A 256 1.81 0.48 22.95
C GLY A 256 0.85 1.15 23.94
N GLY A 257 1.06 2.43 24.23
CA GLY A 257 0.15 3.21 25.07
C GLY A 257 -1.16 3.59 24.38
N GLU A 258 -1.26 3.40 23.06
CA GLU A 258 -2.53 3.57 22.35
C GLU A 258 -3.51 2.45 22.71
N THR A 259 -4.79 2.81 22.63
CA THR A 259 -5.89 1.98 23.06
C THR A 259 -6.78 1.62 21.89
N VAL A 260 -7.40 0.44 21.97
CA VAL A 260 -8.47 0.02 21.07
C VAL A 260 -9.67 -0.42 21.90
N LEU A 261 -10.88 -0.13 21.42
CA LEU A 261 -12.10 -0.63 22.07
C LEU A 261 -12.22 -2.12 21.76
N VAL A 262 -12.15 -2.97 22.78
CA VAL A 262 -12.24 -4.43 22.67
C VAL A 262 -13.54 -4.97 23.26
N ARG A 263 -13.97 -6.10 22.69
CA ARG A 263 -14.95 -7.02 23.27
C ARG A 263 -14.28 -8.38 23.36
N ARG A 264 -14.21 -8.90 24.58
CA ARG A 264 -13.63 -10.21 24.92
C ARG A 264 -14.58 -10.91 25.87
N ASP A 265 -15.03 -12.11 25.53
CA ASP A 265 -15.96 -12.90 26.34
C ASP A 265 -17.24 -12.10 26.71
N ARG A 266 -17.31 -11.58 27.95
CA ARG A 266 -18.38 -10.70 28.47
C ARG A 266 -17.88 -9.31 28.86
N GLU A 267 -16.59 -9.03 28.69
CA GLU A 267 -15.94 -7.76 29.01
C GLU A 267 -15.85 -6.86 27.77
N LEU A 268 -15.97 -5.55 28.01
CA LEU A 268 -16.23 -4.56 26.98
C LEU A 268 -15.64 -3.22 27.42
N GLY A 269 -14.66 -2.69 26.68
CA GLY A 269 -13.96 -1.46 27.07
C GLY A 269 -12.67 -1.20 26.30
N PRO A 270 -11.97 -0.07 26.57
CA PRO A 270 -10.66 0.20 25.98
C PRO A 270 -9.59 -0.72 26.57
N ALA A 271 -8.72 -1.26 25.73
CA ALA A 271 -7.51 -1.98 26.12
C ALA A 271 -6.29 -1.37 25.45
N ARG A 272 -5.17 -1.24 26.18
CA ARG A 272 -3.89 -0.81 25.63
C ARG A 272 -3.27 -1.92 24.78
N LEU A 273 -2.62 -1.55 23.69
CA LEU A 273 -2.01 -2.51 22.76
C LEU A 273 -0.87 -3.33 23.40
N ASP A 274 -0.11 -2.73 24.33
CA ASP A 274 0.95 -3.43 25.06
C ASP A 274 0.44 -4.46 26.06
N GLU A 275 -0.57 -4.12 26.86
CA GLU A 275 -1.25 -5.04 27.78
C GLU A 275 -1.96 -6.18 27.04
N LEU A 276 -2.59 -5.86 25.91
CA LEU A 276 -3.28 -6.81 25.03
C LEU A 276 -2.29 -7.83 24.47
N PHE A 277 -1.20 -7.37 23.84
CA PHE A 277 -0.18 -8.25 23.26
C PHE A 277 0.51 -9.08 24.34
N GLY A 278 0.94 -8.45 25.44
CA GLY A 278 1.60 -9.15 26.54
C GLY A 278 0.73 -10.24 27.17
N ARG A 279 -0.61 -10.09 27.14
CA ARG A 279 -1.54 -11.14 27.58
C ARG A 279 -1.56 -12.32 26.61
N PHE A 280 -1.85 -12.08 25.33
CA PHE A 280 -1.97 -13.17 24.35
C PHE A 280 -0.63 -13.85 24.03
N ALA A 281 0.50 -13.16 24.19
CA ALA A 281 1.83 -13.79 24.14
C ALA A 281 2.00 -14.84 25.25
N ARG A 282 1.60 -14.52 26.49
CA ARG A 282 1.61 -15.48 27.61
C ARG A 282 0.63 -16.63 27.41
N GLU A 283 -0.57 -16.35 26.90
CA GLU A 283 -1.58 -17.39 26.60
C GLU A 283 -1.09 -18.35 25.50
N ALA A 284 -0.35 -17.86 24.50
CA ALA A 284 0.25 -18.66 23.42
C ALA A 284 1.58 -19.35 23.77
N GLY A 285 2.13 -19.14 24.98
CA GLY A 285 3.47 -19.61 25.36
C GLY A 285 4.62 -18.96 24.56
N ALA A 286 4.35 -17.82 23.91
CA ALA A 286 5.32 -17.07 23.12
C ALA A 286 6.16 -16.12 23.99
N GLY A 287 7.34 -15.76 23.51
CA GLY A 287 8.15 -14.71 24.11
C GLY A 287 7.43 -13.35 24.08
N LEU A 288 7.65 -12.52 25.10
CA LEU A 288 7.19 -11.12 25.10
C LEU A 288 8.02 -10.23 24.16
N ASP A 289 9.21 -10.70 23.80
CA ASP A 289 10.17 -10.03 22.93
C ASP A 289 9.93 -10.41 21.46
N ASP A 290 9.19 -9.55 20.76
CA ASP A 290 8.93 -9.56 19.31
C ASP A 290 8.18 -10.78 18.76
N GLY A 291 7.00 -10.53 18.19
CA GLY A 291 6.26 -11.60 17.53
C GLY A 291 4.86 -11.22 17.06
N VAL A 292 4.16 -12.26 16.60
CA VAL A 292 2.78 -12.26 16.16
C VAL A 292 1.99 -13.19 17.07
N VAL A 293 0.92 -12.69 17.69
CA VAL A 293 -0.02 -13.48 18.47
C VAL A 293 -1.38 -13.48 17.75
N ARG A 294 -2.06 -14.63 17.74
CA ARG A 294 -3.37 -14.80 17.09
C ARG A 294 -4.41 -15.04 18.18
N PRO A 295 -5.12 -14.00 18.64
CA PRO A 295 -5.96 -14.09 19.82
C PRO A 295 -7.29 -14.77 19.52
N GLU A 296 -7.57 -15.88 20.21
CA GLU A 296 -8.92 -16.44 20.22
C GLU A 296 -9.87 -15.56 21.06
N ASN A 297 -11.13 -15.43 20.62
CA ASN A 297 -12.20 -14.69 21.31
C ASN A 297 -11.95 -13.19 21.55
N LEU A 298 -11.04 -12.56 20.81
CA LEU A 298 -10.87 -11.10 20.80
C LEU A 298 -11.56 -10.46 19.59
N ALA A 299 -12.36 -9.42 19.83
CA ALA A 299 -12.84 -8.50 18.81
C ALA A 299 -12.54 -7.04 19.18
N VAL A 300 -12.41 -6.18 18.18
CA VAL A 300 -12.34 -4.71 18.35
C VAL A 300 -13.57 -4.04 17.72
N LEU A 301 -13.90 -2.84 18.19
CA LEU A 301 -14.93 -2.02 17.56
C LEU A 301 -14.37 -1.49 16.25
N ALA A 302 -15.10 -1.69 15.16
CA ALA A 302 -14.66 -1.37 13.81
C ALA A 302 -15.70 -0.55 13.05
N ARG A 303 -15.24 0.35 12.18
CA ARG A 303 -16.10 1.10 11.25
C ARG A 303 -16.24 0.33 9.93
N ALA A 304 -17.49 0.08 9.55
CA ALA A 304 -17.89 -0.50 8.28
C ALA A 304 -17.83 0.53 7.14
N ASP A 305 -17.86 0.07 5.90
CA ASP A 305 -17.84 0.95 4.72
C ASP A 305 -19.07 1.87 4.64
N ASP A 306 -20.21 1.42 5.16
CA ASP A 306 -21.46 2.20 5.29
C ASP A 306 -21.47 3.17 6.49
N GLY A 307 -20.32 3.31 7.17
CA GLY A 307 -20.14 4.15 8.36
C GLY A 307 -20.66 3.57 9.68
N SER A 308 -21.29 2.40 9.67
CA SER A 308 -21.78 1.74 10.89
C SER A 308 -20.66 1.17 11.76
N LEU A 309 -20.91 1.02 13.06
CA LEU A 309 -19.97 0.41 14.00
C LEU A 309 -20.32 -1.05 14.27
N ARG A 310 -19.34 -1.95 14.13
CA ARG A 310 -19.49 -3.40 14.36
C ARG A 310 -18.30 -3.98 15.12
N TRP A 311 -18.52 -5.08 15.84
CA TRP A 311 -17.43 -5.83 16.46
C TRP A 311 -16.78 -6.77 15.44
N SER A 312 -15.51 -6.53 15.12
CA SER A 312 -14.73 -7.35 14.17
C SER A 312 -13.68 -8.17 14.92
N PRO A 313 -13.52 -9.49 14.65
CA PRO A 313 -12.52 -10.31 15.34
C PRO A 313 -11.11 -9.86 15.00
N VAL A 314 -10.15 -10.03 15.90
CA VAL A 314 -8.74 -9.73 15.65
C VAL A 314 -8.06 -10.99 15.10
N GLN A 315 -7.61 -10.96 13.85
CA GLN A 315 -6.90 -12.07 13.19
C GLN A 315 -5.47 -12.22 13.68
N ALA A 316 -4.79 -11.09 13.91
CA ALA A 316 -3.43 -11.05 14.42
C ALA A 316 -3.18 -9.77 15.21
N LEU A 317 -2.32 -9.85 16.20
CA LEU A 317 -1.74 -8.72 16.91
C LEU A 317 -0.23 -8.90 16.92
N THR A 318 0.49 -7.87 16.49
CA THR A 318 1.94 -7.90 16.30
C THR A 318 2.60 -6.92 17.27
N SER A 319 3.86 -7.15 17.61
CA SER A 319 4.66 -6.21 18.40
C SER A 319 6.13 -6.21 17.97
N ARG A 320 6.75 -5.02 17.97
CA ARG A 320 8.17 -4.81 17.67
C ARG A 320 8.74 -3.61 18.45
N PRO A 321 10.05 -3.54 18.73
CA PRO A 321 10.69 -2.29 19.09
C PRO A 321 10.55 -1.33 17.92
N TYR A 322 10.32 -0.08 18.27
CA TYR A 322 10.36 1.03 17.37
C TYR A 322 11.03 2.19 18.06
N GLU A 323 12.00 2.69 17.32
CA GLU A 323 12.69 3.91 17.56
C GLU A 323 12.49 4.74 16.30
N GLY A 324 12.25 6.04 16.46
CA GLY A 324 11.97 6.98 15.39
C GLY A 324 10.96 8.04 15.76
N GLU A 325 10.38 8.69 14.75
CA GLU A 325 9.33 9.68 14.98
C GLU A 325 7.97 9.01 15.16
N ILE A 326 7.19 9.51 16.12
CA ILE A 326 5.77 9.26 16.21
C ILE A 326 5.03 10.53 15.78
N VAL A 327 4.09 10.36 14.86
CA VAL A 327 3.15 11.39 14.45
C VAL A 327 1.98 11.37 15.43
N GLU A 328 1.84 12.44 16.21
CA GLU A 328 0.68 12.72 17.03
C GLU A 328 -0.32 13.54 16.21
N VAL A 329 -1.41 12.90 15.81
CA VAL A 329 -2.53 13.54 15.11
C VAL A 329 -3.54 13.97 16.18
N ARG A 330 -3.81 15.27 16.27
CA ARG A 330 -4.89 15.80 17.12
C ARG A 330 -6.02 16.37 16.26
N THR A 331 -7.23 16.15 16.71
CA THR A 331 -8.46 16.63 16.06
C THR A 331 -9.05 17.80 16.81
N ALA A 332 -9.88 18.58 16.12
CA ALA A 332 -10.50 19.77 16.70
C ALA A 332 -11.59 19.48 17.75
N ALA A 333 -11.95 18.20 17.96
CA ALA A 333 -12.75 17.73 19.10
C ALA A 333 -11.91 17.34 20.34
N GLY A 334 -10.58 17.52 20.30
CA GLY A 334 -9.67 17.21 21.41
C GLY A 334 -9.17 15.76 21.45
N ALA A 335 -9.76 14.85 20.66
CA ALA A 335 -9.24 13.50 20.49
C ALA A 335 -7.91 13.51 19.72
N GLY A 336 -6.97 12.66 20.13
CA GLY A 336 -5.69 12.48 19.46
C GLY A 336 -5.23 11.03 19.49
N LEU A 337 -4.38 10.69 18.54
CA LEU A 337 -3.78 9.38 18.35
C LEU A 337 -2.32 9.55 17.92
N SER A 338 -1.40 8.85 18.57
CA SER A 338 -0.01 8.77 18.14
C SER A 338 0.23 7.52 17.29
N THR A 339 0.99 7.63 16.21
CA THR A 339 1.19 6.56 15.20
C THR A 339 2.59 6.65 14.55
N THR A 340 3.08 5.61 13.87
CA THR A 340 4.26 5.81 12.98
C THR A 340 3.86 6.64 11.75
N PRO A 341 4.78 7.37 11.08
CA PRO A 341 4.40 8.31 10.02
C PRO A 341 3.70 7.67 8.81
N ASP A 342 3.98 6.39 8.59
CA ASP A 342 3.43 5.50 7.58
C ASP A 342 2.15 4.76 8.03
N HIS A 343 1.62 5.03 9.23
CA HIS A 343 0.38 4.40 9.69
C HIS A 343 -0.85 4.97 8.98
N PRO A 344 -1.73 4.15 8.39
CA PRO A 344 -2.87 4.64 7.65
C PRO A 344 -4.04 5.10 8.54
N PHE A 345 -4.62 6.25 8.19
CA PHE A 345 -5.84 6.81 8.77
C PHE A 345 -7.00 6.75 7.77
N ALA A 346 -8.20 6.58 8.30
CA ALA A 346 -9.44 6.79 7.55
C ALA A 346 -9.73 8.29 7.42
N VAL A 347 -9.97 8.77 6.20
CA VAL A 347 -10.34 10.15 5.88
C VAL A 347 -11.69 10.13 5.15
N ILE A 348 -12.68 10.85 5.69
CA ILE A 348 -14.03 10.92 5.14
C ILE A 348 -14.34 12.31 4.59
N ASP A 349 -15.29 12.39 3.66
CA ASP A 349 -15.84 13.68 3.26
C ASP A 349 -16.83 14.18 4.34
N PRO A 350 -16.68 15.39 4.90
CA PRO A 350 -17.66 15.94 5.84
C PRO A 350 -19.05 16.17 5.22
N GLY A 351 -19.15 16.27 3.89
CA GLY A 351 -20.39 16.40 3.12
C GLY A 351 -21.06 15.05 2.80
N ASP A 352 -20.30 13.97 2.66
CA ASP A 352 -20.81 12.60 2.50
C ASP A 352 -20.07 11.62 3.43
N GLN A 353 -20.55 11.56 4.68
CA GLN A 353 -20.02 10.66 5.71
C GLN A 353 -20.51 9.20 5.55
N SER A 354 -21.40 8.94 4.59
CA SER A 354 -21.89 7.61 4.21
C SER A 354 -21.03 6.93 3.14
N ALA A 355 -20.18 7.68 2.44
CA ALA A 355 -19.20 7.12 1.53
C ALA A 355 -18.13 6.27 2.28
N PRO A 356 -17.52 5.28 1.60
CA PRO A 356 -16.33 4.60 2.08
C PRO A 356 -15.23 5.61 2.42
N ALA A 357 -14.54 5.41 3.55
CA ALA A 357 -13.45 6.30 3.92
C ALA A 357 -12.24 6.09 2.99
N ARG A 358 -11.65 7.18 2.53
CA ARG A 358 -10.35 7.19 1.85
C ARG A 358 -9.24 6.90 2.87
N VAL A 359 -8.06 6.56 2.38
CA VAL A 359 -6.89 6.25 3.21
C VAL A 359 -5.83 7.31 2.99
N ARG A 360 -5.25 7.83 4.08
CA ARG A 360 -4.11 8.75 4.05
C ARG A 360 -3.14 8.39 5.18
N LEU A 361 -1.85 8.41 4.90
CA LEU A 361 -0.81 8.10 5.90
C LEU A 361 -0.73 9.22 6.94
N ALA A 362 -0.43 8.89 8.19
CA ALA A 362 -0.39 9.82 9.31
C ALA A 362 0.52 11.04 9.05
N GLY A 363 1.71 10.81 8.49
CA GLY A 363 2.68 11.85 8.16
C GLY A 363 2.27 12.75 6.99
N ALA A 364 1.27 12.33 6.20
CA ALA A 364 0.70 13.08 5.07
C ALA A 364 -0.66 13.71 5.39
N LEU A 365 -1.16 13.58 6.63
CA LEU A 365 -2.35 14.30 7.09
C LEU A 365 -2.09 15.80 7.24
N THR A 366 -3.09 16.58 6.90
CA THR A 366 -3.11 18.04 6.95
C THR A 366 -4.30 18.53 7.75
N THR A 367 -4.33 19.82 8.12
CA THR A 367 -5.50 20.44 8.77
C THR A 367 -6.72 20.59 7.85
N GLY A 368 -6.59 20.24 6.57
CA GLY A 368 -7.71 20.10 5.62
C GLY A 368 -8.42 18.74 5.71
N ASP A 369 -7.80 17.73 6.31
CA ASP A 369 -8.35 16.38 6.41
C ASP A 369 -9.41 16.24 7.51
N TRP A 370 -10.37 15.33 7.29
CA TRP A 370 -11.48 15.03 8.19
C TRP A 370 -11.48 13.54 8.52
N LEU A 371 -11.38 13.22 9.81
CA LEU A 371 -11.30 11.85 10.32
C LEU A 371 -12.65 11.42 10.88
N PRO A 372 -13.03 10.14 10.76
CA PRO A 372 -14.15 9.59 11.52
C PRO A 372 -13.76 9.49 13.00
N ILE A 373 -14.62 10.01 13.87
CA ILE A 373 -14.58 9.82 15.31
C ILE A 373 -15.89 9.17 15.79
N VAL A 374 -15.80 8.19 16.69
CA VAL A 374 -16.98 7.60 17.32
C VAL A 374 -17.67 8.64 18.20
N THR A 375 -18.96 8.84 17.96
CA THR A 375 -19.84 9.63 18.84
C THR A 375 -20.69 8.71 19.71
N SER A 376 -20.96 9.13 20.95
CA SER A 376 -21.44 8.28 22.04
C SER A 376 -22.93 7.87 21.94
N GLU A 377 -23.28 7.12 20.90
CA GLU A 377 -24.52 6.35 20.78
C GLU A 377 -24.20 4.95 20.23
N VAL A 378 -23.40 4.18 20.97
CA VAL A 378 -23.41 2.71 20.82
C VAL A 378 -24.62 2.22 21.62
N GLU A 379 -25.67 1.80 20.91
CA GLU A 379 -26.89 1.26 21.55
C GLU A 379 -26.53 0.11 22.51
N GLN A 380 -26.85 0.29 23.78
CA GLN A 380 -26.75 -0.79 24.76
C GLN A 380 -27.89 -1.78 24.52
N PRO A 381 -27.62 -3.09 24.36
CA PRO A 381 -28.66 -4.09 24.51
C PRO A 381 -29.11 -4.10 25.97
N ALA A 382 -30.38 -3.79 26.21
CA ALA A 382 -30.90 -3.54 27.55
C ALA A 382 -30.97 -4.80 28.43
N ALA A 383 -30.13 -4.89 29.46
CA ALA A 383 -30.41 -5.56 30.74
C ALA A 383 -29.42 -5.11 31.83
N ALA A 384 -29.94 -4.78 33.02
CA ALA A 384 -29.18 -4.11 34.08
C ALA A 384 -28.47 -5.03 35.07
N VAL A 385 -27.35 -4.56 35.63
CA VAL A 385 -26.87 -4.90 36.99
C VAL A 385 -26.37 -3.59 37.66
N PRO A 386 -26.78 -3.25 38.89
CA PRO A 386 -26.37 -1.98 39.52
C PRO A 386 -24.96 -2.03 40.11
N ALA A 387 -24.25 -0.90 40.04
CA ALA A 387 -22.90 -0.75 40.57
C ALA A 387 -22.87 -0.68 42.12
N PRO A 388 -21.84 -1.24 42.79
CA PRO A 388 -21.61 -1.02 44.22
C PRO A 388 -21.04 0.38 44.48
N SER A 389 -21.36 0.94 45.65
CA SER A 389 -21.09 2.33 46.00
C SER A 389 -19.61 2.63 46.28
N SER A 390 -19.12 3.73 45.70
CA SER A 390 -17.79 4.27 45.99
C SER A 390 -17.77 5.06 47.31
N ARG A 391 -16.74 4.83 48.13
CA ARG A 391 -16.30 5.76 49.19
C ARG A 391 -14.83 6.14 48.92
N GLY A 392 -14.54 7.44 48.89
CA GLY A 392 -13.22 7.94 49.28
C GLY A 392 -12.43 8.75 48.23
N CYS A 393 -12.51 10.08 48.38
CA CYS A 393 -11.46 11.09 48.12
C CYS A 393 -10.82 11.24 46.73
N GLY A 394 -10.72 12.50 46.26
CA GLY A 394 -9.60 12.89 45.39
C GLY A 394 -9.72 14.05 44.41
N ASN A 395 -10.74 14.92 44.45
CA ASN A 395 -10.86 16.00 43.45
C ASN A 395 -9.63 16.93 43.43
N ARG A 396 -8.95 17.00 42.27
CA ARG A 396 -8.33 18.23 41.77
C ARG A 396 -9.25 18.79 40.67
N PRO A 397 -9.42 20.12 40.54
CA PRO A 397 -10.20 20.68 39.45
C PRO A 397 -9.44 20.53 38.13
N GLU A 398 -10.10 19.96 37.12
CA GLU A 398 -9.64 20.02 35.74
C GLU A 398 -9.89 21.44 35.19
N GLU A 399 -8.96 21.95 34.38
CA GLU A 399 -9.16 23.21 33.65
C GLU A 399 -10.23 23.02 32.56
N PRO A 400 -11.08 24.03 32.28
CA PRO A 400 -12.17 23.88 31.34
C PRO A 400 -11.64 23.72 29.90
N VAL A 401 -11.95 22.59 29.28
CA VAL A 401 -11.74 22.35 27.85
C VAL A 401 -12.46 23.45 27.05
N GLY A 402 -11.70 24.16 26.21
CA GLY A 402 -12.22 25.27 25.41
C GLY A 402 -13.37 24.86 24.48
N ALA A 403 -14.33 25.76 24.28
CA ALA A 403 -15.53 25.48 23.50
C ALA A 403 -15.21 25.08 22.04
N ILE A 404 -15.58 23.85 21.67
CA ILE A 404 -15.39 23.31 20.32
C ILE A 404 -16.26 24.10 19.33
N SER A 405 -15.64 24.64 18.27
CA SER A 405 -16.35 25.36 17.22
C SER A 405 -17.32 24.44 16.46
N ARG A 406 -18.51 24.96 16.10
CA ARG A 406 -19.49 24.22 15.28
C ARG A 406 -19.02 23.91 13.85
N ASP A 407 -17.92 24.53 13.41
CA ASP A 407 -17.26 24.23 12.13
C ASP A 407 -16.13 23.22 12.20
N ALA A 408 -15.83 22.69 13.39
CA ALA A 408 -14.81 21.66 13.61
C ALA A 408 -15.34 20.22 13.55
N VAL A 409 -16.65 20.04 13.75
CA VAL A 409 -17.33 18.74 13.82
C VAL A 409 -18.61 18.80 12.99
N ARG A 410 -18.82 17.83 12.11
CA ARG A 410 -20.12 17.63 11.44
C ARG A 410 -20.82 16.43 12.08
N ARG A 411 -22.13 16.56 12.35
CA ARG A 411 -22.91 15.48 12.98
C ARG A 411 -22.87 14.24 12.09
N GLY A 412 -22.68 13.11 12.74
CA GLY A 412 -22.39 11.83 12.11
C GLY A 412 -23.57 11.03 11.59
N VAL A 413 -23.21 9.92 10.97
CA VAL A 413 -24.10 8.88 10.46
C VAL A 413 -23.73 7.55 11.15
N ARG A 414 -24.73 6.80 11.61
CA ARG A 414 -24.59 5.42 12.14
C ARG A 414 -23.49 5.21 13.20
N GLY A 415 -23.25 6.21 14.05
CA GLY A 415 -22.34 6.14 15.20
C GLY A 415 -20.97 6.80 15.01
N THR A 416 -20.61 7.25 13.80
CA THR A 416 -19.37 8.00 13.55
C THR A 416 -19.64 9.38 12.97
N SER A 417 -18.93 10.40 13.46
CA SER A 417 -18.99 11.80 13.02
C SER A 417 -17.67 12.22 12.37
N ALA A 418 -17.70 13.18 11.44
CA ALA A 418 -16.50 13.78 10.88
C ALA A 418 -15.95 14.89 11.79
N VAL A 419 -14.68 14.77 12.17
CA VAL A 419 -13.93 15.80 12.90
C VAL A 419 -12.71 16.22 12.08
N ARG A 420 -12.48 17.54 11.98
CA ARG A 420 -11.30 18.06 11.27
C ARG A 420 -10.02 17.81 12.07
N VAL A 421 -8.94 17.49 11.38
CA VAL A 421 -7.58 17.53 11.94
C VAL A 421 -7.26 18.96 12.41
N ALA A 422 -6.78 19.09 13.64
CA ALA A 422 -6.37 20.36 14.24
C ALA A 422 -4.85 20.56 14.17
N SER A 423 -4.07 19.50 14.38
CA SER A 423 -2.62 19.52 14.25
C SER A 423 -2.08 18.12 13.95
N VAL A 424 -0.96 18.07 13.22
CA VAL A 424 -0.15 16.87 13.00
C VAL A 424 1.26 17.23 13.46
N THR A 425 1.71 16.62 14.54
CA THR A 425 2.99 16.97 15.19
C THR A 425 3.87 15.74 15.32
N ARG A 426 5.12 15.83 14.85
CA ARG A 426 6.10 14.76 14.97
C ARG A 426 6.88 14.92 16.28
N ARG A 427 7.16 13.80 16.96
CA ARG A 427 8.02 13.77 18.16
C ARG A 427 8.87 12.49 18.18
N PRO A 428 10.11 12.54 18.72
CA PRO A 428 10.88 11.34 18.97
C PRO A 428 10.14 10.34 19.87
N PHE A 429 10.36 9.06 19.62
CA PHE A 429 9.83 7.94 20.37
C PHE A 429 10.84 6.80 20.40
N SER A 430 11.03 6.22 21.58
CA SER A 430 11.70 4.95 21.79
C SER A 430 10.79 4.09 22.64
N GLY A 431 10.49 2.87 22.19
CA GLY A 431 9.57 1.97 22.86
C GLY A 431 9.12 0.82 21.96
N ARG A 432 7.96 0.23 22.29
CA ARG A 432 7.33 -0.80 21.44
C ARG A 432 6.16 -0.22 20.66
N VAL A 433 6.08 -0.61 19.39
CA VAL A 433 4.89 -0.45 18.56
C VAL A 433 4.27 -1.79 18.26
N PHE A 434 3.01 -1.74 17.90
CA PHE A 434 2.06 -2.83 17.76
C PHE A 434 1.24 -2.55 16.51
N SER A 435 0.74 -3.60 15.86
CA SER A 435 -0.23 -3.46 14.78
C SER A 435 -1.21 -4.62 14.88
N LEU A 436 -2.46 -4.39 14.47
CA LEU A 436 -3.52 -5.37 14.57
C LEU A 436 -4.22 -5.56 13.23
N GLU A 437 -4.47 -6.82 12.89
CA GLU A 437 -5.20 -7.24 11.69
C GLU A 437 -6.62 -7.62 12.13
N ILE A 438 -7.65 -7.05 11.50
CA ILE A 438 -9.04 -7.47 11.63
C ILE A 438 -9.61 -7.69 10.21
N PRO A 439 -10.63 -8.54 10.01
CA PRO A 439 -11.24 -8.74 8.69
C PRO A 439 -11.93 -7.50 8.14
N ALA A 440 -12.38 -7.65 6.88
CA ALA A 440 -13.05 -6.63 6.10
C ALA A 440 -14.00 -5.75 6.96
N PRO A 441 -13.77 -4.42 7.03
CA PRO A 441 -13.01 -3.69 6.04
C PRO A 441 -11.62 -3.22 6.56
N HIS A 442 -11.30 -3.44 7.86
CA HIS A 442 -10.00 -3.34 8.57
C HIS A 442 -9.79 -2.17 9.58
N GLN A 443 -10.79 -1.30 9.79
CA GLN A 443 -10.72 -0.01 10.51
C GLN A 443 -11.26 -0.27 11.88
N PHE A 444 -10.35 -0.36 12.81
CA PHE A 444 -10.68 -0.37 14.22
C PHE A 444 -10.73 1.07 14.76
N VAL A 445 -11.52 1.22 15.81
CA VAL A 445 -11.57 2.41 16.65
C VAL A 445 -10.41 2.36 17.63
N ALA A 446 -9.49 3.30 17.50
CA ALA A 446 -8.35 3.50 18.37
C ALA A 446 -8.60 4.62 19.41
N THR A 447 -7.52 5.12 20.02
CA THR A 447 -7.54 6.16 21.06
C THR A 447 -8.38 7.37 20.66
N GLY A 448 -9.10 7.93 21.65
CA GLY A 448 -9.99 9.07 21.45
C GLY A 448 -11.21 8.79 20.56
N GLY A 449 -11.47 7.52 20.21
CA GLY A 449 -12.54 7.16 19.29
C GLY A 449 -12.19 7.36 17.81
N LEU A 450 -10.92 7.65 17.49
CA LEU A 450 -10.46 7.88 16.11
C LEU A 450 -10.36 6.58 15.33
N VAL A 451 -10.64 6.65 14.04
CA VAL A 451 -10.73 5.48 13.16
C VAL A 451 -9.48 5.37 12.27
N THR A 452 -8.80 4.23 12.34
CA THR A 452 -7.46 3.97 11.74
C THR A 452 -7.48 2.70 10.87
N HIS A 453 -6.36 2.12 10.44
CA HIS A 453 -6.33 1.08 9.40
C HIS A 453 -5.14 0.10 9.59
N ASN A 454 -5.17 -1.09 8.96
CA ASN A 454 -4.10 -2.10 8.97
C ASN A 454 -2.95 -1.80 7.98
N CYS A 455 -1.88 -2.63 7.98
CA CYS A 455 -0.59 -2.36 7.29
C CYS A 455 -0.13 -3.56 6.41
N PHE A 456 0.78 -3.33 5.43
CA PHE A 456 1.59 -4.25 4.53
C PHE A 456 1.36 -4.13 2.99
N PRO A 457 2.40 -4.40 2.15
CA PRO A 457 2.50 -3.87 0.78
C PRO A 457 1.69 -4.65 -0.26
N LYS A 458 1.21 -3.90 -1.27
CA LYS A 458 -0.03 -4.20 -2.00
C LYS A 458 -0.07 -5.55 -2.73
N ASP A 459 0.92 -5.92 -3.54
CA ASP A 459 0.80 -7.11 -4.42
C ASP A 459 0.96 -8.44 -3.66
N VAL A 460 1.93 -8.47 -2.73
CA VAL A 460 2.16 -9.62 -1.85
C VAL A 460 1.00 -9.77 -0.86
N SER A 461 0.45 -8.67 -0.37
CA SER A 461 -0.79 -8.67 0.43
C SER A 461 -1.98 -9.16 -0.39
N ALA A 462 -2.18 -8.65 -1.61
CA ALA A 462 -3.29 -9.05 -2.48
C ALA A 462 -3.26 -10.55 -2.83
N LEU A 463 -2.07 -11.15 -3.07
CA LEU A 463 -1.99 -12.60 -3.26
C LEU A 463 -2.24 -13.39 -1.97
N LYS A 464 -1.71 -12.93 -0.82
CA LYS A 464 -2.02 -13.51 0.50
C LYS A 464 -3.53 -13.46 0.78
N GLN A 465 -4.21 -12.40 0.38
CA GLN A 465 -5.65 -12.21 0.60
C GLN A 465 -6.51 -12.97 -0.40
N LEU A 466 -6.16 -13.00 -1.69
CA LEU A 466 -6.81 -13.86 -2.69
C LEU A 466 -6.78 -15.34 -2.25
N ALA A 467 -5.62 -15.78 -1.74
CA ALA A 467 -5.47 -17.09 -1.13
C ALA A 467 -6.38 -17.25 0.12
N GLY A 468 -6.32 -16.32 1.07
CA GLY A 468 -7.15 -16.35 2.28
C GLY A 468 -8.67 -16.37 1.99
N ASN A 469 -9.13 -15.56 1.02
CA ASN A 469 -10.52 -15.44 0.59
C ASN A 469 -11.03 -16.71 -0.12
N SER A 470 -10.13 -17.48 -0.76
CA SER A 470 -10.44 -18.82 -1.29
C SER A 470 -10.29 -19.95 -0.25
N GLY A 471 -9.98 -19.62 1.01
CA GLY A 471 -9.75 -20.59 2.09
C GLY A 471 -8.37 -21.25 2.09
N TYR A 472 -7.44 -20.80 1.24
CA TYR A 472 -6.09 -21.34 1.15
C TYR A 472 -5.10 -20.53 2.01
N HIS A 473 -4.44 -21.20 2.97
CA HIS A 473 -3.44 -20.55 3.81
C HIS A 473 -2.04 -20.61 3.18
N PHE A 474 -1.60 -19.50 2.57
CA PHE A 474 -0.33 -19.40 1.86
C PHE A 474 0.88 -19.31 2.84
N GLN A 475 1.31 -20.44 3.39
CA GLN A 475 2.37 -20.53 4.41
C GLN A 475 3.68 -19.85 3.98
N LEU A 476 4.24 -20.21 2.81
CA LEU A 476 5.51 -19.69 2.33
C LEU A 476 5.52 -18.16 2.22
N LEU A 477 4.45 -17.58 1.67
CA LEU A 477 4.37 -16.13 1.47
C LEU A 477 4.29 -15.36 2.80
N ASN A 478 3.67 -15.94 3.84
CA ASN A 478 3.69 -15.36 5.18
C ASN A 478 5.13 -15.32 5.75
N SER A 479 5.89 -16.41 5.63
CA SER A 479 7.29 -16.45 6.07
C SER A 479 8.16 -15.46 5.28
N VAL A 480 7.92 -15.27 3.99
CA VAL A 480 8.62 -14.30 3.14
C VAL A 480 8.43 -12.86 3.63
N ILE A 481 7.21 -12.49 4.06
CA ILE A 481 6.91 -11.19 4.67
C ILE A 481 7.61 -11.05 6.03
N GLU A 482 7.57 -12.09 6.87
CA GLU A 482 8.14 -12.08 8.22
C GLU A 482 9.67 -11.95 8.23
N VAL A 483 10.37 -12.78 7.44
CA VAL A 483 11.83 -12.75 7.28
C VAL A 483 12.31 -11.36 6.84
N ASN A 484 11.57 -10.73 5.93
CA ASN A 484 11.86 -9.39 5.44
C ASN A 484 11.77 -8.31 6.54
N GLU A 485 10.76 -8.37 7.40
CA GLU A 485 10.64 -7.43 8.53
C GLU A 485 11.72 -7.59 9.59
N LEU A 486 12.21 -8.82 9.77
CA LEU A 486 13.33 -9.12 10.66
C LEU A 486 14.65 -8.62 10.05
N GLN A 487 14.81 -8.67 8.72
CA GLN A 487 16.02 -8.20 8.03
C GLN A 487 16.31 -6.71 8.30
N LYS A 488 15.29 -5.84 8.23
CA LYS A 488 15.42 -4.41 8.54
C LYS A 488 15.93 -4.16 9.97
N ARG A 489 15.51 -4.99 10.94
CA ARG A 489 15.92 -4.86 12.35
C ARG A 489 17.38 -5.26 12.55
N ARG A 490 17.85 -6.30 11.84
CA ARG A 490 19.24 -6.78 11.95
C ARG A 490 20.28 -5.72 11.59
N VAL A 491 19.98 -4.78 10.68
CA VAL A 491 20.88 -3.67 10.34
C VAL A 491 21.25 -2.84 11.56
N ILE A 492 20.25 -2.50 12.39
CA ILE A 492 20.46 -1.72 13.62
C ILE A 492 21.26 -2.52 14.64
N GLY A 493 20.89 -3.78 14.87
CA GLY A 493 21.64 -4.68 15.76
C GLY A 493 23.12 -4.85 15.36
N LYS A 494 23.42 -4.87 14.05
CA LYS A 494 24.80 -4.87 13.54
C LYS A 494 25.51 -3.55 13.84
N LEU A 495 24.88 -2.40 13.58
CA LEU A 495 25.46 -1.09 13.92
C LEU A 495 25.75 -0.96 15.42
N THR A 496 24.80 -1.34 16.29
CA THR A 496 24.99 -1.32 17.75
C THR A 496 26.09 -2.30 18.20
N LYS A 497 26.20 -3.48 17.60
CA LYS A 497 27.30 -4.44 17.84
C LYS A 497 28.69 -3.88 17.49
N HIS A 498 28.79 -3.06 16.44
CA HIS A 498 30.06 -2.51 15.97
C HIS A 498 30.42 -1.14 16.57
N LEU A 499 29.45 -0.29 16.85
CA LEU A 499 29.65 1.10 17.28
C LEU A 499 29.39 1.31 18.78
N GLY A 500 28.82 0.32 19.48
CA GLY A 500 28.23 0.49 20.81
C GLY A 500 26.89 1.23 20.72
N ALA A 501 26.46 1.83 21.84
CA ALA A 501 25.25 2.65 21.88
C ALA A 501 25.28 3.75 20.80
N LEU A 502 24.22 3.89 20.00
CA LEU A 502 24.19 4.81 18.86
C LEU A 502 23.85 6.26 19.25
N ALA A 503 23.36 6.47 20.47
CA ALA A 503 22.99 7.78 21.01
C ALA A 503 24.11 8.82 20.88
N GLY A 504 23.79 9.97 20.28
CA GLY A 504 24.72 11.08 20.04
C GLY A 504 25.73 10.84 18.91
N LYS A 505 25.68 9.70 18.21
CA LYS A 505 26.48 9.49 16.99
C LYS A 505 25.77 10.09 15.79
N ARG A 506 26.55 10.63 14.85
CA ARG A 506 26.06 11.07 13.54
C ARG A 506 26.22 9.94 12.53
N ILE A 507 25.14 9.51 11.91
CA ILE A 507 25.09 8.36 11.01
C ILE A 507 24.58 8.82 9.64
N ALA A 508 25.33 8.51 8.59
CA ALA A 508 24.95 8.82 7.22
C ALA A 508 24.14 7.67 6.60
N LEU A 509 22.97 7.98 6.04
CA LEU A 509 22.23 7.12 5.12
C LEU A 509 22.52 7.55 3.68
N LEU A 510 23.04 6.63 2.88
CA LEU A 510 23.35 6.87 1.46
C LEU A 510 22.41 6.00 0.62
N GLY A 511 21.51 6.65 -0.12
CA GLY A 511 20.36 6.03 -0.76
C GLY A 511 19.11 6.12 0.13
N LEU A 512 18.09 6.79 -0.39
CA LEU A 512 16.78 7.00 0.21
C LEU A 512 15.67 6.37 -0.61
N ALA A 513 15.72 6.43 -1.94
CA ALA A 513 14.76 5.74 -2.80
C ALA A 513 14.71 4.24 -2.49
N PHE A 514 13.58 3.56 -2.74
CA PHE A 514 13.48 2.12 -2.44
C PHE A 514 14.44 1.27 -3.29
N LYS A 515 14.94 1.83 -4.41
CA LYS A 515 15.99 1.30 -5.27
C LYS A 515 16.67 2.45 -6.07
N PRO A 516 17.80 2.23 -6.74
CA PRO A 516 18.44 3.26 -7.58
C PRO A 516 17.56 3.71 -8.77
N HIS A 517 17.81 4.93 -9.26
CA HIS A 517 17.23 5.52 -10.48
C HIS A 517 15.71 5.77 -10.45
N THR A 518 15.12 5.94 -9.27
CA THR A 518 13.75 6.43 -9.06
C THR A 518 13.75 7.44 -7.91
N ASP A 519 12.80 8.37 -7.89
CA ASP A 519 12.52 9.27 -6.75
C ASP A 519 11.54 8.64 -5.74
N ASP A 520 11.04 7.43 -6.01
CA ASP A 520 10.01 6.80 -5.19
C ASP A 520 10.49 6.41 -3.78
N MET A 521 9.84 7.02 -2.79
CA MET A 521 10.03 6.81 -1.36
C MET A 521 8.98 5.85 -0.74
N ARG A 522 7.95 5.43 -1.48
CA ARG A 522 6.92 4.51 -0.98
C ARG A 522 7.55 3.19 -0.54
N GLU A 523 7.22 2.75 0.66
CA GLU A 523 7.75 1.49 1.24
C GLU A 523 9.29 1.39 1.28
N ALA A 524 10.00 2.53 1.21
CA ALA A 524 11.47 2.53 1.18
C ALA A 524 12.07 2.09 2.53
N SER A 525 12.96 1.09 2.50
CA SER A 525 13.62 0.59 3.71
C SER A 525 14.52 1.63 4.38
N SER A 526 14.96 2.65 3.65
CA SER A 526 15.64 3.84 4.16
C SER A 526 14.82 4.59 5.22
N LEU A 527 13.51 4.74 5.04
CA LEU A 527 12.60 5.39 6.00
C LEU A 527 12.55 4.59 7.31
N VAL A 528 12.45 3.26 7.20
CA VAL A 528 12.44 2.37 8.36
C VAL A 528 13.79 2.37 9.09
N LEU A 529 14.90 2.44 8.37
CA LEU A 529 16.23 2.56 8.98
C LEU A 529 16.47 3.94 9.60
N SER A 530 16.09 5.02 8.92
CA SER A 530 16.22 6.41 9.40
C SER A 530 15.48 6.58 10.71
N ALA A 531 14.21 6.17 10.77
CA ALA A 531 13.44 6.16 12.00
C ALA A 531 14.17 5.40 13.12
N ARG A 532 14.56 4.14 12.88
CA ARG A 532 15.23 3.32 13.90
C ARG A 532 16.52 3.93 14.43
N LEU A 533 17.36 4.47 13.54
CA LEU A 533 18.60 5.14 13.94
C LEU A 533 18.33 6.42 14.74
N GLN A 534 17.36 7.23 14.34
CA GLN A 534 16.96 8.44 15.06
C GLN A 534 16.49 8.14 16.47
N GLY A 535 15.67 7.10 16.66
CA GLY A 535 15.18 6.76 17.99
C GLY A 535 16.23 6.12 18.90
N GLU A 536 17.18 5.34 18.36
CA GLU A 536 18.41 4.89 19.07
C GLU A 536 19.31 6.10 19.50
N GLY A 537 18.87 7.32 19.19
CA GLY A 537 19.47 8.59 19.58
C GLY A 537 20.54 9.10 18.61
N ALA A 538 20.66 8.51 17.42
CA ALA A 538 21.62 8.96 16.42
C ALA A 538 21.10 10.19 15.65
N GLU A 539 22.00 11.12 15.35
CA GLU A 539 21.74 12.17 14.35
C GLU A 539 21.84 11.52 12.95
N VAL A 540 20.70 11.26 12.32
CA VAL A 540 20.69 10.77 10.94
C VAL A 540 20.83 11.94 9.97
N VAL A 541 21.83 11.85 9.10
CA VAL A 541 21.93 12.68 7.89
C VAL A 541 21.81 11.78 6.67
N ALA A 542 21.12 12.24 5.65
CA ALA A 542 20.85 11.42 4.47
C ALA A 542 21.23 12.13 3.17
N TYR A 543 21.47 11.33 2.14
CA TYR A 543 21.75 11.78 0.78
C TYR A 543 21.19 10.76 -0.21
N ASP A 544 20.51 11.26 -1.25
CA ASP A 544 20.09 10.47 -2.41
C ASP A 544 20.21 11.35 -3.68
N PRO A 545 20.83 10.84 -4.75
CA PRO A 545 21.05 11.63 -5.97
C PRO A 545 19.77 11.97 -6.76
N VAL A 546 18.61 11.39 -6.42
CA VAL A 546 17.35 11.53 -7.15
C VAL A 546 16.19 11.89 -6.20
N ALA A 547 16.03 11.15 -5.09
CA ALA A 547 14.88 11.28 -4.20
C ALA A 547 14.98 12.41 -3.15
N GLU A 548 15.95 13.33 -3.25
CA GLU A 548 16.18 14.40 -2.26
C GLU A 548 14.92 15.26 -2.01
N ALA A 549 14.20 15.65 -3.06
CA ALA A 549 12.97 16.44 -2.92
C ALA A 549 11.81 15.62 -2.33
N ALA A 550 11.64 14.37 -2.77
CA ALA A 550 10.61 13.46 -2.30
C ALA A 550 10.81 13.03 -0.84
N ALA A 551 12.06 12.95 -0.37
CA ALA A 551 12.42 12.60 1.00
C ALA A 551 12.43 13.80 1.96
N ALA A 552 12.43 15.04 1.44
CA ALA A 552 12.33 16.27 2.22
C ALA A 552 10.87 16.71 2.50
N ALA A 553 9.91 16.12 1.80
CA ALA A 553 8.46 16.33 1.96
C ALA A 553 7.85 15.47 3.10
#